data_AF-D8F0Q1-F1
#
_entry.id   AF-D8F0Q1-F1
#
_cell.length_a   1.000
_cell.length_b   1.000
_cell.length_c   1.000
_cell.angle_alpha   90.00
_cell.angle_beta   90.00
_cell.angle_gamma   90.00
#
_symmetry.space_group_name_H-M   'P 1'
#
loop_
_entity.id
_entity.type
_entity.pdbx_description
1 polymer ?
#
loop_
_entity_poly.entity_id
_entity_poly.type
_entity_poly.pdbx_seq_one_letter_code
_entity_poly.pdbx_strand_id
1 'polypeptide(L)'
;MGKITEGELARILNSLEEKKIFTLDTLVSFLSCSVPTARLKLKQWGTYTSYNQNGRYYTMPSVPRFDDNGLWHYREIYFSQYGNLKNTIIQLVSDSSFGLTGKEIGAIVRLDPRSFLHHFRNTKGIQREKRDGVYVYYA
;
A
#
# COMPACT_ATOMS: atom_id res chain seq x y z
N MET A 1 -8.91 -11.14 29.83
CA MET A 1 -9.22 -10.36 28.60
C MET A 1 -10.72 -10.28 28.47
N GLY A 2 -11.31 -9.11 28.75
CA GLY A 2 -12.74 -8.89 28.54
C GLY A 2 -13.07 -8.95 27.05
N LYS A 3 -14.20 -9.54 26.68
CA LYS A 3 -14.69 -9.49 25.30
C LYS A 3 -15.05 -8.03 24.98
N ILE A 4 -14.42 -7.46 23.96
CA ILE A 4 -14.85 -6.16 23.41
C ILE A 4 -16.29 -6.32 22.96
N THR A 5 -17.17 -5.47 23.46
CA THR A 5 -18.59 -5.45 23.04
C THR A 5 -18.73 -4.87 21.63
N GLU A 6 -19.82 -5.19 20.93
CA GLU A 6 -20.06 -4.68 19.57
C GLU A 6 -20.06 -3.14 19.52
N GLY A 7 -20.64 -2.50 20.55
CA GLY A 7 -20.67 -1.03 20.66
C GLY A 7 -19.30 -0.40 20.87
N GLU A 8 -18.40 -1.05 21.64
CA GLU A 8 -17.02 -0.59 21.79
C GLU A 8 -16.22 -0.75 20.50
N LEU A 9 -16.43 -1.87 19.79
CA LEU A 9 -15.76 -2.11 18.52
C LEU A 9 -16.13 -1.04 17.49
N ALA A 10 -17.41 -0.67 17.38
CA ALA A 10 -17.86 0.38 16.46
C ALA A 10 -17.19 1.73 16.76
N ARG A 11 -17.08 2.11 18.05
CA ARG A 11 -16.39 3.35 18.46
C ARG A 11 -14.91 3.33 18.11
N ILE A 12 -14.24 2.19 18.28
CA ILE A 12 -12.83 2.02 17.90
C ILE A 12 -12.67 2.20 16.40
N LEU A 13 -13.51 1.55 15.58
CA LEU A 13 -13.44 1.68 14.12
C LEU A 13 -13.64 3.12 13.66
N ASN A 14 -14.66 3.82 14.18
CA ASN A 14 -14.88 5.23 13.87
C ASN A 14 -13.67 6.09 14.26
N SER A 15 -13.07 5.83 15.42
CA SER A 15 -11.87 6.56 15.87
C SER A 15 -10.66 6.33 14.96
N LEU A 16 -10.51 5.12 14.40
CA LEU A 16 -9.45 4.79 13.45
C LEU A 16 -9.69 5.46 12.08
N GLU A 17 -10.94 5.55 11.64
CA GLU A 17 -11.33 6.27 10.42
C GLU A 17 -11.07 7.77 10.54
N GLU A 18 -11.44 8.39 11.67
CA GLU A 18 -11.18 9.80 11.95
C GLU A 18 -9.68 10.11 11.97
N LYS A 19 -8.86 9.21 12.53
CA LYS A 19 -7.39 9.33 12.50
C LYS A 19 -6.80 9.23 11.11
N LYS A 20 -7.53 8.65 10.15
CA LYS A 20 -7.12 8.28 8.77
C LYS A 20 -6.00 7.26 8.68
N ILE A 21 -4.94 7.42 9.46
CA ILE A 21 -3.75 6.57 9.49
C ILE A 21 -3.41 6.20 10.92
N PHE A 22 -3.06 4.93 11.14
CA PHE A 22 -2.66 4.40 12.43
C PHE A 22 -1.55 3.35 12.30
N THR A 23 -0.95 2.97 13.42
CA THR A 23 0.09 1.94 13.51
C THR A 23 -0.42 0.68 14.17
N LEU A 24 0.34 -0.41 14.05
CA LEU A 24 0.05 -1.66 14.75
C LEU A 24 0.01 -1.48 16.27
N ASP A 25 0.93 -0.68 16.84
CA ASP A 25 0.96 -0.39 18.28
C ASP A 25 -0.30 0.35 18.73
N THR A 26 -0.74 1.32 17.92
CA THR A 26 -2.01 2.03 18.16
C THR A 26 -3.14 1.02 18.21
N LEU A 27 -3.25 0.12 17.23
CA LEU A 27 -4.32 -0.87 17.19
C LEU A 27 -4.28 -1.84 18.38
N VAL A 28 -3.08 -2.29 18.77
CA VAL A 28 -2.86 -3.13 19.96
C VAL A 28 -3.36 -2.46 21.22
N SER A 29 -3.06 -1.17 21.42
CA SER A 29 -3.54 -0.40 22.56
C SER A 29 -5.06 -0.20 22.52
N PHE A 30 -5.64 0.15 21.37
CA PHE A 30 -7.09 0.36 21.22
C PHE A 30 -7.89 -0.92 21.50
N LEU A 31 -7.41 -2.06 21.02
CA LEU A 31 -8.07 -3.36 21.21
C LEU A 31 -7.66 -4.09 22.49
N SER A 32 -6.67 -3.56 23.23
CA SER A 32 -6.06 -4.26 24.38
C SER A 32 -5.74 -5.73 24.08
N CYS A 33 -5.10 -5.98 22.92
CA CYS A 33 -4.89 -7.33 22.40
C CYS A 33 -3.43 -7.58 21.99
N SER A 34 -3.08 -8.84 21.74
CA SER A 34 -1.74 -9.19 21.29
C SER A 34 -1.47 -8.72 19.84
N VAL A 35 -0.20 -8.52 19.48
CA VAL A 35 0.22 -8.20 18.11
C VAL A 35 -0.33 -9.19 17.06
N PRO A 36 -0.25 -10.53 17.25
CA PRO A 36 -0.86 -11.48 16.32
C PRO A 36 -2.38 -11.27 16.15
N THR A 37 -3.11 -11.00 17.24
CA THR A 37 -4.54 -10.71 17.21
C THR A 37 -4.84 -9.43 16.42
N ALA A 38 -4.09 -8.37 16.66
CA ALA A 38 -4.23 -7.10 15.93
C ALA A 38 -3.99 -7.30 14.42
N ARG A 39 -2.97 -8.09 14.03
CA ARG A 39 -2.72 -8.42 12.62
C ARG A 39 -3.85 -9.22 11.98
N LEU A 40 -4.46 -10.15 12.72
CA LEU A 40 -5.64 -10.86 12.23
C LEU A 40 -6.81 -9.89 11.98
N LYS A 41 -7.01 -8.90 12.87
CA LYS A 41 -8.02 -7.85 12.69
C LYS A 41 -7.77 -6.98 11.46
N LEU A 42 -6.53 -6.52 11.25
CA LEU A 42 -6.14 -5.77 10.05
C LEU A 42 -6.51 -6.52 8.76
N LYS A 43 -6.27 -7.84 8.73
CA LYS A 43 -6.65 -8.70 7.60
C LYS A 43 -8.17 -8.84 7.47
N GLN A 44 -8.88 -9.08 8.58
CA GLN A 44 -10.35 -9.21 8.59
C GLN A 44 -11.05 -7.95 8.10
N TRP A 45 -10.52 -6.77 8.44
CA TRP A 45 -11.09 -5.49 8.04
C TRP A 45 -10.62 -5.00 6.67
N GLY A 46 -9.76 -5.77 5.97
CA GLY A 46 -9.28 -5.39 4.64
C GLY A 46 -8.43 -4.12 4.62
N THR A 47 -7.78 -3.76 5.72
CA THR A 47 -7.00 -2.51 5.82
C THR A 47 -5.90 -2.43 4.76
N TYR A 48 -5.64 -1.23 4.26
CA TYR A 48 -4.50 -0.98 3.39
C TYR A 48 -3.25 -0.71 4.21
N THR A 49 -2.11 -1.18 3.71
CA THR A 49 -0.79 -1.04 4.35
C THR A 49 0.10 -0.14 3.50
N SER A 50 0.86 0.76 4.14
CA SER A 50 1.74 1.68 3.43
C SER A 50 2.88 0.95 2.71
N TYR A 51 3.11 1.25 1.44
CA TYR A 51 4.14 0.58 0.65
C TYR A 51 5.54 1.23 0.77
N ASN A 52 5.65 2.46 1.25
CA ASN A 52 6.92 3.22 1.33
C ASN A 52 7.53 3.35 2.74
N GLN A 53 6.81 2.93 3.77
CA GLN A 53 7.23 3.07 5.18
C GLN A 53 7.42 1.71 5.85
N ASN A 54 8.00 0.74 5.12
CA ASN A 54 8.22 -0.64 5.59
C ASN A 54 6.96 -1.33 6.15
N GLY A 55 5.78 -1.00 5.61
CA GLY A 55 4.51 -1.54 6.10
C GLY A 55 4.11 -1.11 7.51
N ARG A 56 4.63 0.04 7.99
CA ARG A 56 4.39 0.54 9.35
C ARG A 56 2.99 1.10 9.56
N TYR A 57 2.41 1.70 8.52
CA TYR A 57 1.18 2.45 8.61
C TYR A 57 0.01 1.74 7.93
N TYR A 58 -1.17 1.88 8.53
CA TYR A 58 -2.41 1.26 8.10
C TYR A 58 -3.50 2.32 7.94
N THR A 59 -4.46 2.04 7.06
CA THR A 59 -5.68 2.84 6.89
C THR A 59 -6.89 1.95 6.66
N MET A 60 -8.06 2.39 7.13
CA MET A 60 -9.32 1.68 6.92
C MET A 60 -9.78 1.80 5.45
N PRO A 61 -10.49 0.82 4.88
CA PRO A 61 -10.90 0.85 3.47
C PRO A 61 -11.79 2.04 3.08
N SER A 62 -12.52 2.61 4.04
CA SER A 62 -13.42 3.76 3.88
C SER A 62 -12.70 5.11 3.73
N VAL A 63 -11.41 5.18 4.08
CA VAL A 63 -10.63 6.42 4.17
C VAL A 63 -9.97 6.83 2.84
N PRO A 64 -9.19 5.96 2.14
CA PRO A 64 -8.42 6.38 0.99
C PRO A 64 -9.31 6.82 -0.17
N ARG A 65 -8.88 7.87 -0.88
CA ARG A 65 -9.40 8.26 -2.19
C ARG A 65 -8.30 8.00 -3.20
N PHE A 66 -8.33 6.81 -3.79
CA PHE A 66 -7.34 6.41 -4.78
C PHE A 66 -7.51 7.23 -6.06
N ASP A 67 -6.38 7.62 -6.65
CA ASP A 67 -6.33 8.26 -7.97
C ASP A 67 -6.52 7.24 -9.10
N ASP A 68 -6.44 7.71 -10.35
CA ASP A 68 -6.60 6.88 -11.55
C ASP A 68 -5.56 5.74 -11.64
N ASN A 69 -4.43 5.89 -10.95
CA ASN A 69 -3.38 4.86 -10.85
C ASN A 69 -3.60 3.90 -9.67
N GLY A 70 -4.71 4.04 -8.93
CA GLY A 70 -4.99 3.25 -7.75
C GLY A 70 -4.14 3.61 -6.53
N LEU A 71 -3.58 4.82 -6.50
CA LEU A 71 -2.68 5.28 -5.45
C LEU A 71 -3.33 6.33 -4.58
N TRP A 72 -3.05 6.26 -3.28
CA TRP A 72 -3.43 7.29 -2.33
C TRP A 72 -2.19 7.74 -1.56
N HIS A 73 -1.82 8.99 -1.78
CA HIS A 73 -0.68 9.63 -1.14
C HIS A 73 -1.18 10.54 -0.02
N TYR A 74 -0.88 10.20 1.23
CA TYR A 74 -1.22 11.03 2.38
C TYR A 74 0.06 11.51 3.07
N ARG A 75 0.42 12.78 2.83
CA ARG A 75 1.72 13.34 3.24
C ARG A 75 2.84 12.46 2.69
N GLU A 76 3.71 11.93 3.55
CA GLU A 76 4.83 11.04 3.22
C GLU A 76 4.48 9.54 3.34
N ILE A 77 3.19 9.18 3.41
CA ILE A 77 2.72 7.79 3.60
C ILE A 77 1.85 7.40 2.41
N TYR A 78 2.25 6.34 1.72
CA TYR A 78 1.68 6.00 0.42
C TYR A 78 1.02 4.63 0.45
N PHE A 79 -0.19 4.55 -0.10
CA PHE A 79 -1.01 3.35 -0.16
C PHE A 79 -1.37 3.03 -1.60
N SER A 80 -1.61 1.75 -1.84
CA SER A 80 -2.04 1.23 -3.13
C SER A 80 -3.23 0.31 -2.94
N GLN A 81 -4.23 0.44 -3.80
CA GLN A 81 -5.36 -0.50 -3.82
C GLN A 81 -4.91 -1.93 -4.16
N TYR A 82 -3.75 -2.09 -4.80
CA TYR A 82 -3.14 -3.36 -5.19
C TYR A 82 -2.27 -3.97 -4.07
N GLY A 83 -2.26 -3.36 -2.88
CA GLY A 83 -1.53 -3.83 -1.71
C GLY A 83 -0.10 -3.32 -1.66
N ASN A 84 0.86 -4.13 -2.13
CA ASN A 84 2.29 -3.80 -2.03
C ASN A 84 2.84 -3.13 -3.29
N LEU A 85 4.05 -2.57 -3.18
CA LEU A 85 4.73 -1.88 -4.28
C LEU A 85 4.92 -2.76 -5.52
N LYS A 86 5.17 -4.07 -5.33
CA LYS A 86 5.37 -5.01 -6.43
C LYS A 86 4.12 -5.17 -7.28
N ASN A 87 2.99 -5.47 -6.65
CA ASN A 87 1.71 -5.62 -7.34
C ASN A 87 1.27 -4.30 -7.98
N THR A 88 1.55 -3.18 -7.31
CA THR A 88 1.29 -1.84 -7.85
C THR A 88 2.01 -1.62 -9.16
N ILE A 89 3.32 -1.91 -9.23
CA ILE A 89 4.11 -1.72 -10.45
C ILE A 89 3.65 -2.66 -11.56
N ILE A 90 3.32 -3.92 -11.24
CA ILE A 90 2.76 -4.86 -12.23
C ILE A 90 1.49 -4.26 -12.86
N GLN A 91 0.61 -3.71 -12.03
CA GLN A 91 -0.62 -3.11 -12.53
C GLN A 91 -0.37 -1.86 -13.37
N LEU A 92 0.45 -0.91 -12.90
CA LEU A 92 0.81 0.30 -13.65
C LEU A 92 1.39 -0.01 -15.03
N VAL A 93 2.26 -1.02 -15.09
CA VAL A 93 2.89 -1.46 -16.33
C VAL A 93 1.88 -2.17 -17.25
N SER A 94 0.97 -2.96 -16.69
CA SER A 94 -0.08 -3.66 -17.44
C SER A 94 -1.11 -2.70 -18.03
N ASP A 95 -1.40 -1.59 -17.35
CA ASP A 95 -2.37 -0.58 -17.79
C ASP A 95 -1.76 0.39 -18.83
N SER A 96 -0.44 0.39 -19.02
CA SER A 96 0.23 1.25 -20.01
C SER A 96 0.34 0.57 -21.38
N SER A 97 -0.27 1.17 -22.41
CA SER A 97 -0.20 0.65 -23.79
C SER A 97 1.20 0.67 -24.41
N PHE A 98 2.08 1.58 -23.95
CA PHE A 98 3.44 1.72 -24.47
C PHE A 98 4.53 1.31 -23.47
N GLY A 99 4.11 0.76 -22.32
CA GLY A 99 4.98 0.54 -21.18
C GLY A 99 5.33 1.83 -20.43
N LEU A 100 6.19 1.72 -19.42
CA LEU A 100 6.63 2.83 -18.59
C LEU A 100 8.14 2.77 -18.40
N THR A 101 8.80 3.91 -18.51
CA THR A 101 10.19 4.06 -18.10
C THR A 101 10.31 3.99 -16.58
N GLY A 102 11.49 3.64 -16.09
CA GLY A 102 11.74 3.66 -14.65
C GLY A 102 11.49 5.02 -13.99
N LYS A 103 11.74 6.12 -14.72
CA LYS A 103 11.49 7.49 -14.27
C LYS A 103 9.99 7.77 -14.11
N GLU A 104 9.18 7.33 -15.06
CA GLU A 104 7.72 7.47 -15.00
C GLU A 104 7.13 6.66 -13.85
N ILE A 105 7.57 5.40 -13.68
CA ILE A 105 7.13 4.56 -12.56
C ILE A 105 7.46 5.26 -11.24
N GLY A 106 8.69 5.72 -11.04
CA GLY A 106 9.08 6.41 -9.81
C GLY A 106 8.33 7.71 -9.56
N ALA A 107 7.99 8.46 -10.61
CA ALA A 107 7.16 9.65 -10.51
C ALA A 107 5.74 9.31 -10.04
N ILE A 108 5.12 8.26 -10.61
CA ILE A 108 3.78 7.80 -10.26
C ILE A 108 3.75 7.30 -8.79
N VAL A 109 4.68 6.41 -8.41
CA VAL A 109 4.73 5.85 -7.04
C VAL A 109 5.43 6.75 -6.02
N ARG A 110 5.89 7.94 -6.41
CA ARG A 110 6.64 8.91 -5.59
C ARG A 110 7.85 8.31 -4.85
N LEU A 111 8.57 7.40 -5.52
CA LEU A 111 9.76 6.74 -4.98
C LEU A 111 10.93 6.88 -5.95
N ASP A 112 12.15 6.93 -5.41
CA ASP A 112 13.36 6.86 -6.23
C ASP A 112 13.38 5.51 -6.97
N PRO A 113 13.36 5.50 -8.32
CA PRO A 113 13.40 4.26 -9.10
C PRO A 113 14.56 3.34 -8.72
N ARG A 114 15.70 3.91 -8.31
CA ARG A 114 16.90 3.14 -7.92
C ARG A 114 16.67 2.29 -6.68
N SER A 115 15.74 2.69 -5.80
CA SER A 115 15.46 1.98 -4.56
C SER A 115 14.70 0.67 -4.77
N PHE A 116 13.92 0.53 -5.84
CA PHE A 116 13.04 -0.65 -6.03
C PHE A 116 13.15 -1.33 -7.40
N LEU A 117 13.57 -0.65 -8.47
CA LEU A 117 13.52 -1.22 -9.83
C LEU A 117 14.43 -2.43 -10.04
N HIS A 118 15.46 -2.60 -9.22
CA HIS A 118 16.33 -3.78 -9.30
C HIS A 118 15.59 -5.09 -8.98
N HIS A 119 14.50 -5.04 -8.21
CA HIS A 119 13.64 -6.19 -7.92
C HIS A 119 12.82 -6.66 -9.15
N PHE A 120 12.62 -5.79 -10.14
CA PHE A 120 11.76 -6.04 -11.29
C PHE A 120 12.50 -6.54 -12.53
N ARG A 121 13.80 -6.86 -12.41
CA ARG A 121 14.59 -7.39 -13.54
C ARG A 121 14.13 -8.77 -14.01
N ASN A 122 13.70 -9.62 -13.07
CA ASN A 122 13.30 -11.02 -13.30
C ASN A 122 11.93 -11.33 -12.68
N THR A 123 11.00 -10.37 -12.71
CA THR A 123 9.67 -10.54 -12.12
C THR A 123 8.69 -11.08 -13.17
N LYS A 124 8.04 -12.21 -12.87
CA LYS A 124 6.94 -12.72 -13.71
C LYS A 124 5.85 -11.65 -13.87
N GLY A 125 5.41 -11.42 -15.11
CA GLY A 125 4.40 -10.42 -15.46
C GLY A 125 4.95 -9.03 -15.78
N ILE A 126 6.27 -8.83 -15.74
CA ILE A 126 6.91 -7.61 -16.23
C ILE A 126 8.13 -8.01 -17.06
N GLN A 127 8.20 -7.48 -18.27
CA GLN A 127 9.37 -7.50 -19.14
C GLN A 127 10.00 -6.11 -19.19
N ARG A 128 11.26 -6.05 -19.63
CA ARG A 128 11.93 -4.78 -19.89
C ARG A 128 12.81 -4.85 -21.12
N GLU A 129 12.79 -3.78 -21.90
CA GLU A 129 13.64 -3.61 -23.07
C GLU A 129 14.45 -2.32 -22.91
N LYS A 130 15.65 -2.29 -23.47
CA LYS A 130 16.46 -1.07 -23.53
C LYS A 130 16.21 -0.36 -24.86
N ARG A 131 15.59 0.83 -24.80
CA ARG A 131 15.34 1.71 -25.95
C ARG A 131 16.08 3.02 -25.73
N ASP A 132 16.94 3.41 -26.67
CA ASP A 132 17.73 4.66 -26.61
C ASP A 132 18.45 4.90 -25.27
N GLY A 133 19.02 3.83 -24.69
CA GLY A 133 19.72 3.92 -23.42
C GLY A 133 18.85 3.76 -22.16
N VAL A 134 17.53 3.82 -22.29
CA VAL A 134 16.56 3.77 -21.19
C VAL A 134 15.84 2.42 -21.14
N TYR A 135 15.62 1.89 -19.93
CA TYR A 135 14.78 0.71 -19.77
C TYR A 135 13.31 1.09 -19.73
N VAL A 136 12.52 0.48 -20.61
CA VAL A 136 11.06 0.56 -20.67
C VAL A 136 10.50 -0.77 -20.17
N TYR A 137 9.55 -0.70 -19.25
CA TYR A 137 8.88 -1.85 -18.63
C TYR A 137 7.49 -2.02 -19.24
N TYR A 138 7.12 -3.24 -19.60
CA TYR A 138 5.82 -3.60 -20.19
C TYR A 138 5.40 -4.99 -19.67
N ALA A 139 4.12 -5.32 -19.78
CA ALA A 139 3.59 -6.62 -19.34
C ALA A 139 3.93 -7.74 -20.34
#